data_AF-A0A3E1YBW3-F1
#
_entry.id   AF-A0A3E1YBW3-F1
#
_cell.length_a   1.000
_cell.length_b   1.000
_cell.length_c   1.000
_cell.angle_alpha   90.00
_cell.angle_beta   90.00
_cell.angle_gamma   90.00
#
_symmetry.space_group_name_H-M   'P 1'
#
loop_
_entity.id
_entity.type
_entity.pdbx_description
1 polymer ?
#
loop_
_entity_poly.entity_id
_entity_poly.type
_entity_poly.pdbx_seq_one_letter_code
_entity_poly.pdbx_strand_id
1 'polypeptide(L)'
;MFIGASILPIITTTQTVAGGFSVDATLNMGGANYLGPVSDINRGMLQTNIGQGDVTYTGGFGISALAKLGATGGYTSTPTGSGIVSFSINAGLGLPAGDAPVNASLGVSNTFILKDFRK
;
A
#
# COMPACT_ATOMS: atom_id res chain seq x y z
N MET A 1 14.76 -1.42 -19.66
CA MET A 1 15.05 -2.85 -19.38
C MET A 1 13.86 -3.42 -18.61
N PHE A 2 13.04 -4.25 -19.26
CA PHE A 2 11.82 -4.81 -18.65
C PHE A 2 12.20 -5.88 -17.61
N ILE A 3 11.77 -5.71 -16.36
CA ILE A 3 12.03 -6.66 -15.28
C ILE A 3 10.79 -7.55 -15.15
N GLY A 4 10.79 -8.71 -15.80
CA GLY A 4 9.62 -9.61 -15.78
C GLY A 4 9.22 -10.07 -14.37
N ALA A 5 8.08 -10.76 -14.26
CA ALA A 5 7.69 -11.44 -13.03
C ALA A 5 8.79 -12.43 -12.54
N SER A 6 9.01 -12.51 -11.23
CA SER A 6 9.99 -13.41 -10.61
C SER A 6 9.52 -13.84 -9.23
N ILE A 7 9.84 -15.08 -8.86
CA ILE A 7 9.62 -15.65 -7.52
C ILE A 7 10.64 -15.16 -6.48
N LEU A 8 11.72 -14.52 -6.94
CA LEU A 8 12.74 -13.99 -6.04
C LEU A 8 12.18 -12.81 -5.25
N PRO A 9 12.52 -12.68 -3.95
CA PRO A 9 12.02 -11.60 -3.13
C PRO A 9 12.43 -10.23 -3.68
N ILE A 10 11.70 -9.20 -3.28
CA ILE A 10 12.04 -7.79 -3.53
C ILE A 10 11.83 -7.03 -2.22
N ILE A 11 12.74 -6.13 -1.90
CA ILE A 11 12.63 -5.25 -0.74
C ILE A 11 12.26 -3.87 -1.28
N THR A 12 11.14 -3.35 -0.81
CA THR A 12 10.64 -2.02 -1.13
C THR A 12 10.48 -1.19 0.14
N THR A 13 10.49 0.12 -0.02
CA THR A 13 10.08 1.06 1.03
C THR A 13 8.97 1.94 0.48
N THR A 14 7.93 2.13 1.28
CA THR A 14 6.79 2.98 0.91
C THR A 14 6.76 4.18 1.84
N GLN A 15 6.81 5.37 1.26
CA GLN A 15 6.59 6.62 1.97
C GLN A 15 5.14 7.02 1.76
N THR A 16 4.40 7.15 2.85
CA THR A 16 2.99 7.54 2.81
C THR A 16 2.83 8.89 3.49
N VAL A 17 2.18 9.82 2.80
CA VAL A 17 1.65 11.04 3.41
C VAL A 17 0.15 10.85 3.55
N ALA A 18 -0.30 10.61 4.78
CA ALA A 18 -1.70 10.41 5.09
C ALA A 18 -2.15 11.41 6.15
N GLY A 19 -3.38 11.92 5.99
CA GLY A 19 -4.10 12.65 7.03
C GLY A 19 -4.92 11.67 7.86
N GLY A 20 -4.74 11.69 9.18
CA GLY A 20 -5.42 10.82 10.14
C GLY A 20 -4.59 10.63 11.42
N PHE A 21 -5.25 10.50 12.58
CA PHE A 21 -4.61 10.53 13.91
C PHE A 21 -4.10 9.16 14.38
N SER A 22 -3.39 8.39 13.55
CA SER A 22 -2.97 7.03 13.94
C SER A 22 -1.46 6.87 13.83
N VAL A 23 -0.77 6.97 14.98
CA VAL A 23 0.63 6.57 15.13
C VAL A 23 0.63 5.18 15.76
N ASP A 24 0.59 4.17 14.91
CA ASP A 24 0.47 2.77 15.32
C ASP A 24 1.55 1.91 14.65
N ALA A 25 2.17 1.01 15.41
CA ALA A 25 2.84 -0.15 14.83
C ALA A 25 1.75 -1.15 14.43
N THR A 26 1.55 -1.33 13.12
CA THR A 26 0.52 -2.21 12.59
C THR A 26 1.14 -3.35 11.78
N LEU A 27 0.59 -4.54 11.95
CA LEU A 27 0.79 -5.64 11.01
C LEU A 27 -0.33 -5.57 9.99
N ASN A 28 0.03 -5.38 8.72
CA ASN A 28 -0.91 -5.29 7.63
C ASN A 28 -0.86 -6.59 6.84
N MET A 29 -1.95 -7.34 6.84
CA MET A 29 -2.12 -8.54 6.03
C MET A 29 -3.12 -8.24 4.93
N GLY A 30 -2.68 -8.35 3.67
CA GLY A 30 -3.51 -7.96 2.54
C GLY A 30 -3.10 -8.62 1.24
N GLY A 31 -3.93 -8.39 0.24
CA GLY A 31 -3.71 -8.79 -1.13
C GLY A 31 -3.94 -7.63 -2.09
N ALA A 32 -3.45 -7.79 -3.31
CA ALA A 32 -3.69 -6.83 -4.38
C ALA A 32 -3.98 -7.56 -5.68
N ASN A 33 -4.91 -7.02 -6.46
CA ASN A 33 -5.32 -7.54 -7.76
C ASN A 33 -4.94 -6.52 -8.84
N TYR A 34 -4.22 -6.99 -9.85
CA TYR A 34 -3.96 -6.20 -11.05
C TYR A 34 -5.15 -6.34 -12.02
N LEU A 35 -5.64 -5.22 -12.54
CA LEU A 35 -6.82 -5.17 -13.40
C LEU A 35 -6.50 -5.35 -14.89
N GLY A 36 -5.23 -5.39 -15.27
CA GLY A 36 -4.79 -5.51 -16.65
C GLY A 36 -4.41 -6.93 -17.08
N PRO A 37 -3.91 -7.10 -18.32
CA PRO A 37 -3.44 -8.38 -18.85
C PRO A 37 -2.27 -8.94 -18.04
N VAL A 38 -2.28 -10.25 -17.76
CA VAL A 38 -1.21 -10.92 -17.01
C VAL A 38 0.17 -10.77 -17.66
N SER A 39 0.22 -10.60 -19.00
CA SER A 39 1.45 -10.33 -19.76
C SER A 39 2.19 -9.07 -19.33
N ASP A 40 1.46 -8.11 -18.78
CA ASP A 40 1.99 -6.79 -18.43
C ASP A 40 2.53 -6.76 -17.00
N ILE A 41 2.25 -7.81 -16.22
CA ILE A 41 2.69 -7.95 -14.83
C ILE A 41 4.22 -8.04 -14.79
N ASN A 42 4.83 -7.02 -14.21
CA ASN A 42 6.26 -6.88 -14.10
C ASN A 42 6.66 -6.26 -12.76
N ARG A 43 7.91 -6.47 -12.35
CA ARG A 43 8.40 -6.00 -11.03
C ARG A 43 8.51 -4.48 -10.93
N GLY A 44 8.56 -3.78 -12.08
CA GLY A 44 8.55 -2.32 -12.13
C GLY A 44 7.24 -1.72 -11.60
N MET A 45 6.14 -2.47 -11.62
CA MET A 45 4.83 -2.02 -11.11
C MET A 45 4.79 -1.86 -9.58
N LEU A 46 5.80 -2.38 -8.87
CA LEU A 46 5.95 -2.20 -7.43
C LEU A 46 6.57 -0.85 -7.06
N GLN A 47 7.21 -0.20 -8.03
CA GLN A 47 7.73 1.15 -7.85
C GLN A 47 6.67 2.13 -8.35
N THR A 48 6.40 3.15 -7.54
CA THR A 48 5.60 4.28 -7.96
C THR A 48 6.47 5.53 -8.09
N ASN A 49 5.95 6.52 -8.78
CA ASN A 49 6.59 7.80 -8.96
C ASN A 49 5.51 8.85 -9.19
N ILE A 50 5.17 9.56 -8.12
CA ILE A 50 4.15 10.61 -8.13
C ILE A 50 4.47 11.68 -9.18
N GLY A 51 5.75 12.00 -9.40
CA GLY A 51 6.19 12.98 -10.41
C GLY A 51 5.99 12.52 -11.86
N GLN A 52 5.72 11.23 -12.08
CA GLN A 52 5.41 10.66 -13.40
C GLN A 52 3.93 10.25 -13.53
N GLY A 53 3.10 10.52 -12.51
CA GLY A 53 1.66 10.19 -12.50
C GLY A 53 1.33 8.82 -11.90
N ASP A 54 2.33 8.04 -11.51
CA ASP A 54 2.16 6.76 -10.81
C ASP A 54 1.94 7.05 -9.32
N VAL A 55 0.68 7.26 -8.93
CA VAL A 55 0.29 7.56 -7.55
C VAL A 55 -0.45 6.38 -6.95
N THR A 56 -0.06 5.98 -5.74
CA THR A 56 -0.86 5.10 -4.91
C THR A 56 -1.74 5.92 -3.99
N TYR A 57 -3.05 5.81 -4.16
CA TYR A 57 -4.06 6.35 -3.25
C TYR A 57 -4.44 5.26 -2.25
N THR A 58 -4.48 5.62 -0.98
CA THR A 58 -4.84 4.72 0.12
C THR A 58 -5.91 5.37 0.98
N GLY A 59 -6.91 4.59 1.34
CA GLY A 59 -7.97 4.98 2.25
C GLY A 59 -8.26 3.85 3.22
N GLY A 60 -8.37 4.18 4.50
CA GLY A 60 -8.61 3.19 5.53
C GLY A 60 -9.48 3.71 6.64
N PHE A 61 -10.13 2.79 7.34
CA PHE A 61 -10.89 3.06 8.54
C PHE A 61 -10.58 1.98 9.58
N GLY A 62 -10.61 2.34 10.85
CA GLY A 62 -10.34 1.44 11.96
C GLY A 62 -11.18 1.74 13.17
N ILE A 63 -11.43 0.69 13.96
CA ILE A 63 -12.13 0.78 15.24
C ILE A 63 -11.11 0.85 16.37
N SER A 64 -11.28 1.82 17.26
CA SER A 64 -10.31 2.12 18.33
C SER A 64 -10.46 1.20 19.55
N ALA A 65 -11.61 0.56 19.70
CA ALA A 65 -11.96 -0.26 20.86
C ALA A 65 -11.66 -1.75 20.58
N LEU A 66 -10.85 -2.37 21.45
CA LEU A 66 -10.40 -3.78 21.41
C LEU A 66 -9.54 -4.15 20.19
N ALA A 67 -8.21 -4.06 20.37
CA ALA A 67 -7.21 -4.58 19.43
C ALA A 67 -7.26 -3.95 18.03
N LYS A 68 -7.33 -2.62 17.95
CA LYS A 68 -7.15 -1.77 16.74
C LYS A 68 -7.17 -2.52 15.41
N LEU A 69 -8.34 -3.04 15.06
CA LEU A 69 -8.58 -3.65 13.75
C LEU A 69 -9.02 -2.55 12.80
N GLY A 70 -8.34 -2.47 11.66
CA GLY A 70 -8.70 -1.55 10.59
C GLY A 70 -8.65 -2.23 9.24
N ALA A 71 -9.38 -1.68 8.29
CA ALA A 71 -9.31 -2.05 6.89
C ALA A 71 -8.71 -0.89 6.10
N THR A 72 -7.75 -1.20 5.24
CA THR A 72 -7.16 -0.24 4.30
C THR A 72 -7.34 -0.76 2.89
N GLY A 73 -8.03 0.02 2.07
CA GLY A 73 -8.08 -0.16 0.63
C GLY A 73 -7.10 0.79 -0.06
N GLY A 74 -6.64 0.44 -1.25
CA GLY A 74 -5.81 1.32 -2.05
C GLY A 74 -5.91 1.06 -3.53
N TYR A 75 -5.69 2.11 -4.31
CA TYR A 75 -5.61 2.07 -5.76
C TYR A 75 -4.26 2.61 -6.19
N THR A 76 -3.51 1.83 -6.97
CA THR A 76 -2.25 2.25 -7.57
C THR A 76 -2.41 2.30 -9.08
N SER A 77 -2.21 3.47 -9.68
CA SER A 77 -2.03 3.59 -11.12
C SER A 77 -0.70 2.96 -11.52
N THR A 78 -0.69 2.17 -12.60
CA THR A 78 0.53 1.59 -13.14
C THR A 78 0.88 2.20 -14.50
N PRO A 79 2.17 2.24 -14.89
CA PRO A 79 2.62 2.81 -16.16
C PRO A 79 2.02 2.15 -17.40
N THR A 80 1.46 0.94 -17.26
CA THR A 80 0.83 0.17 -18.34
C THR A 80 -0.60 0.64 -18.65
N GLY A 81 -1.11 1.66 -17.92
CA GLY A 81 -2.46 2.20 -18.07
C GLY A 81 -3.54 1.42 -17.31
N SER A 82 -3.18 0.30 -16.68
CA SER A 82 -4.06 -0.46 -15.79
C SER A 82 -3.82 -0.09 -14.32
N GLY A 83 -4.72 -0.52 -13.43
CA GLY A 83 -4.63 -0.26 -11.99
C GLY A 83 -4.37 -1.51 -11.16
N ILE A 84 -3.79 -1.32 -9.98
CA ILE A 84 -3.72 -2.33 -8.91
C ILE A 84 -4.68 -1.91 -7.80
N VAL A 85 -5.64 -2.77 -7.48
CA VAL A 85 -6.54 -2.58 -6.33
C VAL A 85 -6.02 -3.44 -5.19
N SER A 86 -5.76 -2.81 -4.06
CA SER A 86 -5.26 -3.46 -2.85
C SER A 86 -6.27 -3.39 -1.72
N PHE A 87 -6.30 -4.44 -0.91
CA PHE A 87 -7.09 -4.51 0.31
C PHE A 87 -6.24 -5.18 1.39
N SER A 88 -6.20 -4.57 2.57
CA SER A 88 -5.45 -5.06 3.71
C SER A 88 -6.25 -4.88 4.99
N ILE A 89 -6.10 -5.85 5.88
CA ILE A 89 -6.56 -5.77 7.26
C ILE A 89 -5.33 -5.44 8.08
N ASN A 90 -5.45 -4.45 8.95
CA ASN A 90 -4.38 -3.94 9.79
C ASN A 90 -4.75 -4.26 11.24
N ALA A 91 -3.84 -4.91 11.95
CA ALA A 91 -3.94 -5.12 13.39
C ALA A 91 -2.81 -4.35 14.07
N GLY A 92 -3.18 -3.32 14.83
CA GLY A 92 -2.24 -2.42 15.50
C GLY A 92 -2.09 -2.69 16.99
N LEU A 93 -0.89 -2.45 17.52
CA LEU A 93 -0.64 -2.42 18.97
C LEU A 93 -0.58 -1.01 19.56
N GLY A 94 -0.77 0.04 18.77
CA GLY A 94 -0.48 1.38 19.26
C GLY A 94 -1.59 2.00 20.09
N LEU A 95 -1.29 3.17 20.63
CA LEU A 95 -2.09 3.86 21.64
C LEU A 95 -3.19 4.68 20.94
N PRO A 96 -4.47 4.64 21.39
CA PRO A 96 -5.51 5.51 20.83
C PRO A 96 -5.08 6.98 20.96
N ALA A 97 -5.02 7.72 19.84
CA ALA A 97 -4.76 9.15 19.86
C ALA A 97 -6.05 9.94 20.17
N GLY A 98 -6.77 9.53 21.23
CA GLY A 98 -8.01 10.14 21.71
C GLY A 98 -9.22 9.20 21.73
N ASP A 99 -10.32 9.72 22.29
CA ASP A 99 -11.59 9.02 22.55
C ASP A 99 -12.46 8.76 21.30
N ALA A 100 -11.91 8.94 20.09
CA ALA A 100 -12.68 8.75 18.86
C ALA A 100 -12.94 7.25 18.62
N PRO A 101 -14.20 6.79 18.57
CA PRO A 101 -14.53 5.37 18.41
C PRO A 101 -14.21 4.82 17.02
N VAL A 102 -14.04 5.70 16.02
CA VAL A 102 -13.72 5.36 14.62
C VAL A 102 -12.67 6.33 14.12
N ASN A 103 -11.57 5.79 13.59
CA ASN A 103 -10.51 6.56 12.92
C ASN A 103 -10.59 6.30 11.41
N ALA A 104 -10.49 7.37 10.61
CA ALA A 104 -10.38 7.27 9.17
C ALA A 104 -9.09 7.95 8.70
N SER A 105 -8.47 7.40 7.66
CA SER A 105 -7.25 7.94 7.06
C SER A 105 -7.36 7.94 5.55
N LEU A 106 -6.90 9.02 4.93
CA LEU A 106 -6.69 9.11 3.49
C LEU A 106 -5.25 9.53 3.26
N GLY A 107 -4.60 8.92 2.27
CA GLY A 107 -3.21 9.23 1.98
C GLY A 107 -2.81 8.88 0.57
N VAL A 108 -1.72 9.51 0.16
CA VAL A 108 -1.00 9.15 -1.06
C VAL A 108 0.35 8.58 -0.66
N SER A 109 0.82 7.60 -1.41
CA SER A 109 2.10 6.96 -1.15
C SER A 109 2.93 6.78 -2.40
N ASN A 110 4.24 6.74 -2.16
CA ASN A 110 5.26 6.48 -3.15
C ASN A 110 6.14 5.32 -2.69
N THR A 111 6.33 4.32 -3.54
CA THR A 111 7.06 3.10 -3.23
C THR A 111 8.32 3.04 -4.07
N PHE A 112 9.46 2.81 -3.40
CA PHE A 112 10.77 2.68 -4.01
C PHE A 112 11.31 1.28 -3.81
N ILE A 113 11.93 0.70 -4.85
CA ILE A 113 12.62 -0.57 -4.74
C ILE A 113 14.01 -0.33 -4.14
N LEU A 114 14.28 -0.91 -2.97
CA LEU A 114 15.60 -0.85 -2.33
C LEU A 114 16.52 -1.94 -2.86
N LYS A 115 15.99 -3.16 -3.01
CA LYS A 115 16.75 -4.29 -3.57
C LYS A 115 15.83 -5.25 -4.30
N ASP A 116 16.18 -5.51 -5.55
CA ASP A 116 15.65 -6.61 -6.34
C ASP A 116 16.66 -7.76 -6.35
N PHE A 117 16.28 -8.94 -5.85
CA PHE A 117 17.15 -10.12 -5.84
C PHE A 117 17.23 -10.85 -7.19
N ARG A 118 16.44 -10.44 -8.18
CA ARG A 118 16.53 -10.91 -9.57
C ARG A 118 17.69 -10.25 -10.35
N LYS A 119 18.19 -9.11 -9.87
CA LYS A 119 19.28 -8.33 -10.48
C LYS A 119 20.55 -8.41 -9.62
#